data_AF-A2Q3M2-F1
#
_entry.id   AF-A2Q3M2-F1
#
_cell.length_a   1.000
_cell.length_b   1.000
_cell.length_c   1.000
_cell.angle_alpha   90.00
_cell.angle_beta   90.00
_cell.angle_gamma   90.00
#
_symmetry.space_group_name_H-M   'P 1'
#
loop_
_entity.id
_entity.type
_entity.pdbx_description
1 polymer ?
#
loop_
_entity_poly.entity_id
_entity_poly.type
_entity_poly.pdbx_seq_one_letter_code
_entity_poly.pdbx_strand_id
1 'polypeptide(L)'
;MEVISQESKLDIARVLKLVPEWSKSVQDWNNLIGPLIDKMFTDPSNPVIVKFFSYISEDLTNVVDLVLHHVLLHVREQKEIDESFLARWECRSYSSDEYEEMQRTLFEHLCPLLIIKMLPMKTFDNLNSSVMYGHLSQNKTHGGRNRKLVRTAWIAAQKRGSGGNADPAALG
;
A
#
# COMPACT_ATOMS: atom_id res chain seq x y z
N MET A 1 -16.57 -6.26 38.83
CA MET A 1 -16.58 -4.78 38.96
C MET A 1 -16.01 -4.26 37.66
N GLU A 2 -16.85 -3.99 36.66
CA GLU A 2 -16.37 -3.57 35.33
C GLU A 2 -17.45 -2.72 34.65
N VAL A 3 -17.43 -1.42 34.94
CA VAL A 3 -18.32 -0.40 34.33
C VAL A 3 -17.53 0.51 33.37
N ILE A 4 -16.25 0.19 33.10
CA ILE A 4 -15.32 1.09 32.38
C ILE A 4 -15.46 1.01 30.84
N SER A 5 -16.28 0.11 30.29
CA SER A 5 -16.16 -0.33 28.89
C SER A 5 -17.06 0.38 27.86
N GLN A 6 -18.06 1.17 28.26
CA GLN A 6 -18.96 1.88 27.32
C GLN A 6 -18.74 3.39 27.29
N GLU A 7 -18.53 4.01 28.44
CA GLU A 7 -18.37 5.47 28.56
C GLU A 7 -17.08 5.95 27.89
N SER A 8 -15.96 5.23 28.12
CA SER A 8 -14.66 5.49 27.49
C SER A 8 -14.69 5.36 25.95
N LYS A 9 -15.37 4.34 25.41
CA LYS A 9 -15.55 4.17 23.96
C LYS A 9 -16.37 5.30 23.36
N LEU A 10 -17.40 5.74 24.08
CA LEU A 10 -18.27 6.82 23.67
C LEU A 10 -17.53 8.17 23.68
N ASP A 11 -16.62 8.36 24.64
CA ASP A 11 -15.75 9.53 24.70
C ASP A 11 -14.70 9.54 23.57
N ILE A 12 -14.05 8.41 23.26
CA ILE A 12 -13.15 8.31 22.11
C ILE A 12 -13.88 8.65 20.80
N ALA A 13 -15.10 8.14 20.62
CA ALA A 13 -15.90 8.45 19.44
C ALA A 13 -16.27 9.93 19.34
N ARG A 14 -16.49 10.62 20.47
CA ARG A 14 -16.72 12.07 20.52
C ARG A 14 -15.46 12.85 20.17
N VAL A 15 -14.31 12.48 20.73
CA VAL A 15 -13.02 13.11 20.44
C VAL A 15 -12.68 12.95 18.95
N LEU A 16 -12.85 11.76 18.39
CA LEU A 16 -12.60 11.49 16.98
C LEU A 16 -13.47 12.34 16.04
N LYS A 17 -14.68 12.72 16.43
CA LYS A 17 -15.53 13.64 15.64
C LYS A 17 -14.98 15.07 15.55
N LEU A 18 -14.09 15.46 16.46
CA LEU A 18 -13.45 16.77 16.43
C LEU A 18 -12.20 16.79 15.52
N VAL A 19 -11.67 15.62 15.16
CA VAL A 19 -10.45 15.50 14.34
C VAL A 19 -10.55 16.27 13.02
N PRO A 20 -11.65 16.20 12.24
CA PRO A 20 -11.76 16.97 10.99
C PRO A 20 -11.72 18.50 11.18
N GLU A 21 -12.18 19.01 12.31
CA GLU A 21 -12.11 20.46 12.60
C GLU A 21 -10.71 20.83 13.12
N TRP A 22 -10.13 19.99 13.96
CA TRP A 22 -8.75 20.16 14.43
C TRP A 22 -7.75 20.10 13.27
N SER A 23 -7.96 19.22 12.28
CA SER A 23 -7.04 19.05 11.15
C SER A 23 -6.85 20.34 10.36
N LYS A 24 -7.92 21.15 10.22
CA LYS A 24 -7.88 22.47 9.57
C LYS A 24 -7.02 23.51 10.30
N SER A 25 -6.79 23.31 11.60
CA SER A 25 -5.96 24.19 12.43
C SER A 25 -4.47 23.83 12.42
N VAL A 26 -4.11 22.67 11.84
CA VAL A 26 -2.72 22.22 11.73
C VAL A 26 -2.01 23.07 10.67
N GLN A 27 -0.97 23.80 11.09
CA GLN A 27 -0.20 24.66 10.20
C GLN A 27 0.82 23.88 9.34
N ASP A 28 1.47 22.87 9.91
CA ASP A 28 2.52 22.11 9.23
C ASP A 28 2.38 20.61 9.49
N TRP A 29 1.88 19.91 8.49
CA TRP A 29 1.71 18.45 8.52
C TRP A 29 3.04 17.69 8.48
N ASN A 30 4.13 18.30 8.01
CA ASN A 30 5.43 17.63 7.90
C ASN A 30 5.97 17.21 9.28
N ASN A 31 5.69 18.00 10.32
CA ASN A 31 6.16 17.73 11.68
C ASN A 31 5.33 16.66 12.41
N LEU A 32 4.06 16.49 12.01
CA LEU A 32 3.13 15.58 12.68
C LEU A 32 3.06 14.21 12.01
N ILE A 33 3.24 14.15 10.69
CA ILE A 33 2.94 12.93 9.94
C ILE A 33 3.88 11.78 10.25
N GLY A 34 5.18 12.04 10.42
CA GLY A 34 6.17 11.02 10.78
C GLY A 34 5.80 10.33 12.10
N PRO A 35 5.71 11.08 13.23
CA PRO A 35 5.31 10.51 14.52
C PRO A 35 3.95 9.78 14.50
N LEU A 36 2.98 10.25 13.71
CA LEU A 36 1.69 9.59 13.57
C LEU A 36 1.80 8.25 12.85
N ILE A 37 2.58 8.18 11.77
CA ILE A 37 2.81 6.94 11.03
C ILE A 37 3.60 5.96 11.90
N ASP A 38 4.65 6.42 12.57
CA ASP A 38 5.46 5.60 13.48
C ASP A 38 4.60 5.04 14.63
N LYS A 39 3.65 5.85 15.13
CA LYS A 39 2.68 5.40 16.14
C LYS A 39 1.78 4.28 15.62
N MET A 40 1.36 4.36 14.35
CA MET A 40 0.54 3.33 13.70
C MET A 40 1.32 2.03 13.53
N PHE A 41 2.61 2.11 13.15
CA PHE A 41 3.47 0.93 13.02
C PHE A 41 3.86 0.29 14.35
N THR A 42 3.96 1.08 15.43
CA THR A 42 4.24 0.56 16.77
C THR A 42 3.07 -0.22 17.36
N ASP A 43 1.84 0.16 17.02
CA ASP A 43 0.60 -0.49 17.50
C ASP A 43 -0.40 -0.66 16.35
N PRO A 44 -0.12 -1.60 15.42
CA PRO A 44 -0.89 -1.74 14.19
C PRO A 44 -2.28 -2.36 14.41
N SER A 45 -2.53 -2.90 15.61
CA SER A 45 -3.83 -3.43 16.04
C SER A 45 -4.84 -2.35 16.45
N ASN A 46 -4.38 -1.12 16.62
CA ASN A 46 -5.16 -0.05 17.21
C ASN A 46 -6.18 0.54 16.22
N PRO A 47 -7.50 0.38 16.46
CA PRO A 47 -8.51 0.90 15.52
C PRO A 47 -8.70 2.41 15.63
N VAL A 48 -8.24 3.05 16.71
CA VAL A 48 -8.39 4.50 16.92
C VAL A 48 -7.47 5.26 15.97
N ILE A 49 -6.22 4.81 15.82
CA ILE A 49 -5.28 5.44 14.89
C ILE A 49 -5.72 5.30 13.44
N VAL A 50 -6.24 4.13 13.05
CA VAL A 50 -6.82 3.92 11.70
C VAL A 50 -7.96 4.91 11.44
N LYS A 51 -8.89 5.04 12.38
CA LYS A 51 -10.00 6.01 12.26
C LYS A 51 -9.48 7.44 12.19
N PHE A 52 -8.48 7.78 12.99
CA PHE A 52 -7.85 9.10 12.95
C PHE A 52 -7.29 9.41 11.56
N PHE A 53 -6.49 8.49 10.98
CA PHE A 53 -5.97 8.62 9.62
C PHE A 53 -7.07 8.77 8.57
N SER A 54 -8.20 8.07 8.75
CA SER A 54 -9.34 8.19 7.82
C SER A 54 -9.98 9.60 7.83
N TYR A 55 -9.94 10.32 8.96
CA TYR A 55 -10.47 11.69 9.05
C TYR A 55 -9.55 12.73 8.42
N ILE A 56 -8.24 12.49 8.41
CA ILE A 56 -7.23 13.41 7.89
C ILE A 56 -6.72 13.01 6.51
N SER A 57 -7.33 12.02 5.86
CA SER A 57 -6.85 11.44 4.59
C SER A 57 -6.66 12.48 3.49
N GLU A 58 -7.53 13.48 3.43
CA GLU A 58 -7.41 14.62 2.52
C GLU A 58 -6.15 15.45 2.81
N ASP A 59 -5.87 15.73 4.08
CA ASP A 59 -4.70 16.49 4.53
C ASP A 59 -3.38 15.75 4.23
N LEU A 60 -3.39 14.40 4.27
CA LEU A 60 -2.24 13.56 3.91
C LEU A 60 -1.77 13.78 2.47
N THR A 61 -2.68 14.19 1.57
CA THR A 61 -2.35 14.48 0.16
C THR A 61 -1.27 15.57 0.06
N ASN A 62 -1.28 16.53 0.97
CA ASN A 62 -0.33 17.66 0.97
C ASN A 62 1.10 17.24 1.30
N VAL A 63 1.26 16.12 2.01
CA VAL A 63 2.55 15.59 2.47
C VAL A 63 2.75 14.15 1.99
N VAL A 64 2.15 13.79 0.85
CA VAL A 64 2.16 12.42 0.32
C VAL A 64 3.56 11.84 0.19
N ASP A 65 4.51 12.62 -0.34
CA ASP A 65 5.88 12.12 -0.57
C ASP A 65 6.53 11.69 0.76
N LEU A 66 6.23 12.40 1.85
CA LEU A 66 6.70 12.05 3.19
C LEU A 66 5.96 10.81 3.74
N VAL A 67 4.63 10.74 3.58
CA VAL A 67 3.83 9.56 3.96
C VAL A 67 4.40 8.29 3.31
N LEU A 68 4.61 8.35 2.00
CA LEU A 68 5.14 7.22 1.23
C LEU A 68 6.58 6.90 1.60
N HIS A 69 7.39 7.92 1.88
CA HIS A 69 8.75 7.70 2.34
C HIS A 69 8.78 6.87 3.63
N HIS A 70 7.97 7.23 4.63
CA HIS A 70 7.85 6.45 5.87
C HIS A 70 7.31 5.04 5.63
N VAL A 71 6.29 4.90 4.77
CA VAL A 71 5.74 3.59 4.39
C VAL A 71 6.81 2.71 3.73
N LEU A 72 7.59 3.25 2.79
CA LEU A 72 8.64 2.52 2.10
C LEU A 72 9.79 2.14 3.02
N LEU A 73 10.19 3.02 3.94
CA LEU A 73 11.19 2.70 4.96
C LEU A 73 10.72 1.52 5.80
N HIS A 74 9.49 1.58 6.32
CA HIS A 74 8.95 0.53 7.16
C HIS A 74 8.81 -0.80 6.40
N VAL A 75 8.28 -0.81 5.17
CA VAL A 75 8.15 -2.03 4.35
C VAL A 75 9.51 -2.67 4.03
N ARG A 76 10.58 -1.88 3.90
CA ARG A 76 11.94 -2.42 3.68
C ARG A 76 12.52 -3.11 4.91
N GLU A 77 12.10 -2.68 6.10
CA GLU A 77 12.55 -3.23 7.38
C GLU A 77 11.69 -4.42 7.83
N GLN A 78 10.51 -4.60 7.22
CA GLN A 78 9.61 -5.71 7.52
C GLN A 78 10.23 -7.07 7.16
N LYS A 79 10.06 -8.03 8.06
CA LYS A 79 10.47 -9.42 7.86
C LYS A 79 9.56 -10.07 6.82
N GLU A 80 10.15 -10.67 5.79
CA GLU A 80 9.41 -11.39 4.77
C GLU A 80 8.56 -12.53 5.38
N ILE A 81 7.34 -12.71 4.86
CA ILE A 81 6.46 -13.80 5.25
C ILE A 81 7.00 -15.09 4.64
N ASP A 82 7.51 -15.99 5.49
CA ASP A 82 8.04 -17.29 5.08
C ASP A 82 6.92 -18.28 4.70
N GLU A 83 7.22 -19.23 3.81
CA GLU A 83 6.29 -20.30 3.43
C GLU A 83 5.87 -21.15 4.64
N SER A 84 6.77 -21.34 5.61
CA SER A 84 6.44 -22.05 6.85
C SER A 84 5.37 -21.33 7.68
N PHE A 85 5.32 -19.99 7.62
CA PHE A 85 4.29 -19.19 8.28
C PHE A 85 2.92 -19.43 7.65
N LEU A 86 2.86 -19.48 6.32
CA LEU A 86 1.62 -19.76 5.57
C LEU A 86 1.14 -21.19 5.79
N ALA A 87 2.04 -22.18 5.76
CA ALA A 87 1.70 -23.58 6.01
C ALA A 87 1.11 -23.79 7.42
N ARG A 88 1.68 -23.14 8.44
CA ARG A 88 1.15 -23.18 9.82
C ARG A 88 -0.23 -22.55 9.93
N TRP A 89 -0.47 -21.46 9.21
CA TRP A 89 -1.79 -20.81 9.14
C TRP A 89 -2.85 -21.77 8.56
N GLU A 90 -2.55 -22.41 7.42
CA GLU A 90 -3.47 -23.30 6.71
C GLU A 90 -3.80 -24.56 7.51
N CYS A 91 -2.80 -25.18 8.14
CA CYS A 91 -2.99 -26.38 8.94
C CYS A 91 -3.63 -26.12 10.32
N ARG A 92 -3.82 -24.84 10.70
CA ARG A 92 -4.29 -24.41 12.05
C ARG A 92 -3.55 -25.11 13.19
N SER A 93 -2.26 -25.37 13.00
CA SER A 93 -1.45 -26.17 13.92
C SER A 93 -0.62 -25.27 14.84
N TYR A 94 -1.23 -24.24 15.42
CA TYR A 94 -0.56 -23.24 16.26
C TYR A 94 -1.05 -23.28 17.70
N SER A 95 -0.15 -22.99 18.62
CA SER A 95 -0.43 -22.65 20.02
C SER A 95 -0.98 -21.22 20.16
N SER A 96 -1.42 -20.86 21.37
CA SER A 96 -1.93 -19.51 21.66
C SER A 96 -0.88 -18.42 21.40
N ASP A 97 0.36 -18.65 21.83
CA ASP A 97 1.45 -17.67 21.70
C ASP A 97 1.83 -17.46 20.23
N GLU A 98 1.85 -18.56 19.47
CA GLU A 98 2.10 -18.55 18.02
C GLU A 98 0.97 -17.84 17.26
N TYR A 99 -0.28 -17.96 17.74
CA TYR A 99 -1.41 -17.23 17.18
C TYR A 99 -1.27 -15.72 17.35
N GLU A 100 -0.86 -15.25 18.53
CA GLU A 100 -0.66 -13.82 18.79
C GLU A 100 0.50 -13.25 17.96
N GLU A 101 1.62 -13.97 17.86
CA GLU A 101 2.74 -13.60 16.98
C GLU A 101 2.31 -13.53 15.50
N MET A 102 1.47 -14.47 15.08
CA MET A 102 0.93 -14.52 13.74
C MET A 102 0.00 -13.35 13.44
N GLN A 103 -0.89 -12.99 14.38
CA GLN A 103 -1.73 -11.81 14.26
C GLN A 103 -0.87 -10.54 14.18
N ARG A 104 0.14 -10.40 15.04
CA ARG A 104 1.05 -9.24 15.02
C ARG A 104 1.75 -9.11 13.67
N THR A 105 2.34 -10.20 13.17
CA THR A 105 3.02 -10.23 11.86
C THR A 105 2.06 -9.84 10.73
N LEU A 106 0.81 -10.32 10.78
CA LEU A 106 -0.21 -9.94 9.80
C LEU A 106 -0.52 -8.43 9.85
N PHE A 107 -0.70 -7.87 11.04
CA PHE A 107 -0.97 -6.44 11.20
C PHE A 107 0.21 -5.58 10.77
N GLU A 108 1.45 -5.99 11.05
CA GLU A 108 2.67 -5.32 10.56
C GLU A 108 2.64 -5.21 9.02
N HIS A 109 2.27 -6.28 8.31
CA HIS A 109 2.21 -6.27 6.84
C HIS A 109 0.98 -5.55 6.27
N LEU A 110 -0.16 -5.60 6.94
CA LEU A 110 -1.40 -4.94 6.49
C LEU A 110 -1.40 -3.43 6.75
N CYS A 111 -0.76 -2.98 7.82
CA CYS A 111 -0.76 -1.57 8.24
C CYS A 111 -0.23 -0.60 7.15
N PRO A 112 0.91 -0.85 6.48
CA PRO A 112 1.38 -0.05 5.34
C PRO A 112 0.35 0.03 4.20
N LEU A 113 -0.25 -1.11 3.87
CA LEU A 113 -1.24 -1.21 2.79
C LEU A 113 -2.50 -0.42 3.13
N LEU A 114 -2.87 -0.40 4.41
CA LEU A 114 -3.99 0.38 4.91
C LEU A 114 -3.74 1.89 4.76
N ILE A 115 -2.53 2.37 5.07
CA ILE A 115 -2.15 3.78 4.85
C ILE A 115 -2.30 4.13 3.38
N ILE A 116 -1.72 3.33 2.48
CA ILE A 116 -1.82 3.55 1.03
C ILE A 116 -3.29 3.57 0.58
N LYS A 117 -4.10 2.64 1.07
CA LYS A 117 -5.54 2.56 0.75
C LYS A 117 -6.34 3.76 1.24
N MET A 118 -5.93 4.42 2.32
CA MET A 118 -6.61 5.60 2.87
C MET A 118 -6.32 6.87 2.07
N LEU A 119 -5.25 6.91 1.28
CA LEU A 119 -4.92 8.09 0.48
C LEU A 119 -5.98 8.32 -0.62
N PRO A 120 -6.43 9.57 -0.82
CA PRO A 120 -7.34 9.90 -1.91
C PRO A 120 -6.76 9.51 -3.27
N MET A 121 -7.57 9.03 -4.21
CA MET A 121 -7.09 8.59 -5.53
C MET A 121 -6.30 9.67 -6.29
N LYS A 122 -6.68 10.95 -6.14
CA LYS A 122 -5.97 12.10 -6.72
C LYS A 122 -4.49 12.19 -6.32
N THR A 123 -4.13 11.59 -5.19
CA THR A 123 -2.76 11.51 -4.67
C THR A 123 -1.83 10.77 -5.63
N PHE A 124 -2.37 9.84 -6.40
CA PHE A 124 -1.64 9.01 -7.37
C PHE A 124 -1.57 9.64 -8.76
N ASP A 125 -2.22 10.79 -9.00
CA ASP A 125 -2.17 11.44 -10.32
C ASP A 125 -0.85 12.19 -10.55
N ASN A 126 -0.08 12.45 -9.48
CA ASN A 126 1.21 13.14 -9.56
C ASN A 126 2.34 12.22 -10.05
N LEU A 127 2.41 12.02 -11.36
CA LEU A 127 3.43 11.20 -12.02
C LEU A 127 4.87 11.76 -11.91
N ASN A 128 5.05 12.96 -11.35
CA ASN A 128 6.37 13.53 -11.09
C ASN A 128 6.92 13.17 -9.70
N SER A 129 6.13 12.53 -8.83
CA SER A 129 6.62 12.05 -7.54
C SER A 129 7.69 10.97 -7.77
N SER A 130 8.94 11.32 -7.49
CA SER A 130 10.05 10.38 -7.51
C SER A 130 9.94 9.33 -6.41
N VAL A 131 9.18 9.61 -5.34
CA VAL A 131 8.96 8.65 -4.24
C VAL A 131 8.01 7.54 -4.69
N MET A 132 6.90 7.88 -5.37
CA MET A 132 5.96 6.89 -5.92
C MET A 132 6.53 6.14 -7.13
N TYR A 133 7.04 6.90 -8.10
CA TYR A 133 7.28 6.39 -9.45
C TYR A 133 8.77 6.29 -9.80
N GLY A 134 9.68 6.65 -8.89
CA GLY A 134 11.10 6.74 -9.22
C GLY A 134 11.34 7.67 -10.41
N HIS A 135 12.19 7.25 -11.34
CA HIS A 135 12.48 8.00 -12.56
C HIS A 135 11.54 7.70 -13.74
N LEU A 136 10.37 7.08 -13.52
CA LEU A 136 9.41 6.76 -14.60
C LEU A 136 8.94 8.00 -15.38
N SER A 137 8.90 9.18 -14.75
CA SER A 137 8.47 10.44 -15.42
C SER A 137 9.48 10.95 -16.47
N GLN A 138 10.77 10.59 -16.35
CA GLN A 138 11.83 11.07 -17.25
C GLN A 138 11.78 10.46 -18.66
N ASN A 139 10.95 9.42 -18.87
CA ASN A 139 10.83 8.78 -20.19
C ASN A 139 9.75 9.39 -21.10
N LYS A 140 8.99 10.39 -20.65
CA LYS A 140 7.97 11.04 -21.49
C LYS A 140 8.52 11.99 -22.56
N THR A 141 9.82 12.34 -22.53
CA THR A 141 10.44 13.24 -23.52
C THR A 141 11.24 12.52 -24.62
N HIS A 142 11.27 11.18 -24.66
CA HIS A 142 11.88 10.41 -25.77
C HIS A 142 10.94 9.36 -26.41
N GLY A 143 9.62 9.56 -26.28
CA GLY A 143 8.57 8.65 -26.75
C GLY A 143 8.21 8.69 -28.24
N GLY A 144 9.16 9.06 -29.12
CA GLY A 144 8.97 9.06 -30.58
C GLY A 144 9.42 7.78 -31.29
N ARG A 145 10.31 6.98 -30.69
CA ARG A 145 10.95 5.84 -31.38
C ARG A 145 10.50 4.44 -30.93
N ASN A 146 10.06 4.27 -29.68
CA ASN A 146 9.77 2.92 -29.14
C ASN A 146 8.36 2.38 -29.40
N ARG A 147 7.37 3.20 -29.80
CA ARG A 147 6.02 2.70 -30.13
C ARG A 147 5.94 1.94 -31.46
N LYS A 148 6.90 2.15 -32.38
CA LYS A 148 6.97 1.37 -33.64
C LYS A 148 7.46 -0.04 -33.39
N LEU A 149 8.45 -0.23 -32.50
CA LEU A 149 9.08 -1.53 -32.28
C LEU A 149 8.11 -2.56 -31.68
N VAL A 150 7.32 -2.15 -30.70
CA VAL A 150 6.35 -3.04 -30.02
C VAL A 150 5.20 -3.41 -30.95
N ARG A 151 4.72 -2.46 -31.79
CA ARG A 151 3.71 -2.74 -32.82
C ARG A 151 4.24 -3.67 -33.92
N THR A 152 5.48 -3.49 -34.38
CA THR A 152 6.08 -4.39 -35.38
C THR A 152 6.34 -5.78 -34.81
N ALA A 153 6.74 -5.89 -33.54
CA ALA A 153 6.96 -7.17 -32.88
C ALA A 153 5.64 -7.94 -32.68
N TRP A 154 4.57 -7.24 -32.29
CA TRP A 154 3.24 -7.85 -32.16
C TRP A 154 2.67 -8.32 -33.51
N ILE A 155 2.81 -7.51 -34.57
CA ILE A 155 2.39 -7.89 -35.93
C ILE A 155 3.22 -9.08 -36.45
N ALA A 156 4.54 -9.13 -36.16
CA ALA A 156 5.40 -10.25 -36.56
C ALA A 156 5.11 -11.55 -35.77
N ALA A 157 4.65 -11.45 -34.52
CA ALA A 157 4.22 -12.59 -33.72
C ALA A 157 2.87 -13.14 -34.21
N GLN A 158 1.92 -12.25 -34.55
CA GLN A 158 0.62 -12.63 -35.12
C GLN A 158 0.78 -13.36 -36.47
N LYS A 159 1.76 -12.94 -37.30
CA LYS A 159 2.03 -13.54 -38.61
C LYS A 159 2.74 -14.89 -38.54
N ARG A 160 3.38 -15.22 -37.40
CA ARG A 160 3.99 -16.55 -37.15
C ARG A 160 3.00 -17.58 -36.59
N GLY A 161 1.90 -17.13 -35.98
CA GLY A 161 0.84 -18.02 -35.48
C GLY A 161 -0.19 -18.45 -36.53
N SER A 162 -0.10 -17.96 -37.77
CA SER A 162 -1.06 -18.22 -38.85
C SER A 162 -0.39 -18.76 -40.13
N GLY A 163 0.61 -19.63 -39.97
CA GLY A 163 1.16 -20.46 -41.04
C GLY A 163 0.77 -21.91 -40.81
N GLY A 164 -0.38 -22.30 -41.37
CA GLY A 164 -0.86 -23.68 -41.33
C GLY A 164 0.03 -24.62 -42.15
N ASN A 165 0.31 -25.77 -41.55
CA ASN A 165 0.50 -27.10 -42.13
C ASN A 165 1.00 -27.16 -43.59
N ALA A 166 2.30 -27.40 -43.79
CA ALA A 166 2.83 -27.94 -45.03
C ALA A 166 2.94 -29.47 -44.88
N ASP A 167 2.22 -30.19 -45.73
CA ASP A 167 2.27 -31.66 -45.88
C ASP A 167 3.70 -32.16 -46.14
N PRO A 168 4.13 -33.29 -45.54
CA PRO A 168 5.41 -33.92 -45.86
C PRO A 168 5.21 -34.96 -46.97
N ALA A 169 5.04 -34.53 -48.23
CA ALA A 169 5.08 -35.44 -49.38
C ALA A 169 5.36 -34.71 -50.70
N ALA A 170 6.62 -34.30 -50.93
CA ALA A 170 7.15 -34.05 -52.28
C ALA A 170 8.69 -33.85 -52.25
N LEU A 171 9.44 -34.94 -52.08
CA LEU A 171 10.76 -35.10 -52.67
C LEU A 171 10.86 -36.53 -53.21
N GLY A 172 10.48 -36.65 -54.48
CA GLY A 172 10.81 -37.71 -55.42
C GLY A 172 11.00 -37.05 -56.77
#